data_AF-A0A1I8JDU9-F1
#
_entry.id   AF-A0A1I8JDU9-F1
#
_cell.length_a   1.000
_cell.length_b   1.000
_cell.length_c   1.000
_cell.angle_alpha   90.00
_cell.angle_beta   90.00
_cell.angle_gamma   90.00
#
_symmetry.space_group_name_H-M   'P 1'
#
loop_
_entity.id
_entity.type
_entity.pdbx_description
1 polymer ?
#
loop_
_entity_poly.entity_id
_entity_poly.type
_entity_poly.pdbx_seq_one_letter_code
_entity_poly.pdbx_strand_id
1 'polypeptide(L)'
;AGSPSTEADAASGLGRVYQQMSDFGRSLEFHLLDLRLAESNSLPEARCRAFGNIGLAYEAQGDYRLALDYQERHLRSAGELAKEQAKLSALTALGRIHHCLAGYGEAIRYLRDGLQAAEKTGYREEEARLRHRLGLSLWASGRLSDSRQQLQSAFDLFDELRRGERQRLASEQRAALLSAQTACSQALQRVLAALGRPQEALVAAETCQARPFVDLLLDRQAKEADAELSDILQGPMTYDEMLRLVRDCDSSLVYFSLAAGYLYTWLLTPADGLVAFRQTDVNQLDPDFERGGEDSEAHSVASVSAGFFAAPAAAAKAAAAAAAADSLSLASGRSGGSGASGSGIGRRALGHLYSVLIAELEPHLPQQQQQQRPSLII
;
A
#
# COMPACT_ATOMS: atom_id res chain seq x y z
N ALA A 1 -22.25 28.75 29.80
CA ALA A 1 -22.68 28.24 28.48
C ALA A 1 -21.48 28.33 27.55
N GLY A 2 -21.13 27.24 26.87
CA GLY A 2 -20.08 27.27 25.84
C GLY A 2 -20.55 28.12 24.66
N SER A 3 -19.62 28.70 23.90
CA SER A 3 -19.97 29.35 22.64
C SER A 3 -20.50 28.27 21.67
N PRO A 4 -21.53 28.51 20.85
CA PRO A 4 -22.04 27.53 19.89
C PRO A 4 -20.97 26.99 18.93
N SER A 5 -19.92 27.78 18.65
CA SER A 5 -18.75 27.29 17.91
C SER A 5 -17.96 26.22 18.67
N THR A 6 -17.79 26.39 19.98
CA THR A 6 -17.04 25.44 20.81
C THR A 6 -17.74 24.09 20.97
N GLU A 7 -19.07 24.08 20.94
CA GLU A 7 -19.85 22.82 20.99
C GLU A 7 -19.72 22.04 19.68
N ALA A 8 -19.79 22.73 18.53
CA ALA A 8 -19.57 22.12 17.21
C ALA A 8 -18.14 21.57 17.08
N ASP A 9 -17.13 22.35 17.50
CA ASP A 9 -15.74 21.91 17.47
C ASP A 9 -15.47 20.73 18.43
N ALA A 10 -16.14 20.69 19.59
CA ALA A 10 -16.08 19.55 20.50
C ALA A 10 -16.71 18.29 19.90
N ALA A 11 -17.89 18.41 19.27
CA ALA A 11 -18.54 17.31 18.57
C ALA A 11 -17.66 16.78 17.41
N SER A 12 -17.09 17.68 16.61
CA SER A 12 -16.11 17.33 15.57
C SER A 12 -14.89 16.60 16.14
N GLY A 13 -14.37 17.08 17.27
CA GLY A 13 -13.26 16.46 17.99
C GLY A 13 -13.57 15.03 18.42
N LEU A 14 -14.72 14.81 19.06
CA LEU A 14 -15.17 13.47 19.46
C LEU A 14 -15.38 12.54 18.27
N GLY A 15 -15.98 13.03 17.20
CA GLY A 15 -16.17 12.25 15.97
C GLY A 15 -14.85 11.72 15.39
N ARG A 16 -13.79 12.55 15.39
CA ARG A 16 -12.45 12.12 14.95
C ARG A 16 -11.82 11.08 15.88
N VAL A 17 -12.01 11.21 17.20
CA VAL A 17 -11.50 10.23 18.16
C VAL A 17 -12.15 8.87 17.93
N TYR A 18 -13.48 8.82 17.78
CA TYR A 18 -14.18 7.57 17.47
C TYR A 18 -13.78 7.01 16.10
N GLN A 19 -13.52 7.87 15.12
CA GLN A 19 -13.00 7.44 13.82
C GLN A 19 -11.63 6.77 13.93
N GLN A 20 -10.72 7.31 14.76
CA GLN A 20 -9.42 6.69 15.04
C GLN A 20 -9.56 5.36 15.78
N MET A 21 -10.58 5.22 16.63
CA MET A 21 -10.93 3.97 17.29
C MET A 21 -11.64 2.96 16.38
N SER A 22 -11.85 3.29 15.10
CA SER A 22 -12.63 2.50 14.14
C SER A 22 -14.11 2.29 14.53
N ASP A 23 -14.64 3.08 15.46
CA ASP A 23 -16.07 3.12 15.79
C ASP A 23 -16.75 4.16 14.88
N PHE A 24 -16.99 3.74 13.64
CA PHE A 24 -17.56 4.61 12.63
C PHE A 24 -19.02 4.98 12.91
N GLY A 25 -19.75 4.15 13.68
CA GLY A 25 -21.12 4.43 14.09
C GLY A 25 -21.19 5.65 15.00
N ARG A 26 -20.43 5.64 16.11
CA ARG A 26 -20.36 6.80 17.01
C ARG A 26 -19.70 8.00 16.35
N SER A 27 -18.67 7.79 15.52
CA SER A 27 -18.06 8.86 14.74
C SER A 27 -19.11 9.62 13.92
N LEU A 28 -19.98 8.89 13.21
CA LEU A 28 -21.06 9.46 12.42
C LEU A 28 -22.08 10.22 13.28
N GLU A 29 -22.47 9.69 14.45
CA GLU A 29 -23.37 10.39 15.39
C GLU A 29 -22.82 11.76 15.79
N PHE A 30 -21.54 11.83 16.17
CA PHE A 30 -20.90 13.09 16.56
C PHE A 30 -20.69 14.04 15.38
N HIS A 31 -20.38 13.54 14.19
CA HIS A 31 -20.25 14.39 13.00
C HIS A 31 -21.61 14.92 12.49
N LEU A 32 -22.69 14.14 12.63
CA LEU A 32 -24.05 14.63 12.38
C LEU A 32 -24.49 15.68 13.42
N LEU A 33 -24.02 15.55 14.67
CA LEU A 33 -24.20 16.58 15.68
C LEU A 33 -23.43 17.87 15.34
N ASP A 34 -22.16 17.77 14.92
CA ASP A 34 -21.36 18.92 14.43
C ASP A 34 -22.10 19.64 13.29
N LEU A 35 -22.62 18.88 12.31
CA LEU A 35 -23.41 19.45 11.21
C LEU A 35 -24.66 20.18 11.70
N ARG A 36 -25.45 19.55 12.59
CA ARG A 36 -26.68 20.15 13.12
C ARG A 36 -26.40 21.43 13.89
N LEU A 37 -25.35 21.45 14.70
CA LEU A 37 -24.92 22.63 15.45
C LEU A 37 -24.43 23.72 14.50
N ALA A 38 -23.67 23.36 13.47
CA ALA A 38 -23.19 24.31 12.46
C ALA A 38 -24.34 24.96 11.69
N GLU A 39 -25.36 24.19 11.28
CA GLU A 39 -26.54 24.72 10.60
C GLU A 39 -27.40 25.60 11.52
N SER A 40 -27.67 25.14 12.75
CA SER A 40 -28.49 25.88 13.72
C SER A 40 -27.89 27.23 14.11
N ASN A 41 -26.55 27.33 14.09
CA ASN A 41 -25.82 28.54 14.45
C ASN A 41 -25.24 29.29 13.24
N SER A 42 -25.61 28.90 12.01
CA SER A 42 -25.15 29.52 10.77
C SER A 42 -23.61 29.64 10.66
N LEU A 43 -22.90 28.54 10.99
CA LEU A 43 -21.44 28.43 10.96
C LEU A 43 -20.99 27.72 9.66
N PRO A 44 -20.69 28.45 8.57
CA PRO A 44 -20.46 27.83 7.27
C PRO A 44 -19.16 27.01 7.22
N GLU A 45 -18.11 27.43 7.94
CA GLU A 45 -16.85 26.68 8.01
C GLU A 45 -17.01 25.34 8.74
N ALA A 46 -17.72 25.34 9.88
CA ALA A 46 -18.02 24.12 10.62
C ALA A 46 -18.90 23.16 9.79
N ARG A 47 -19.89 23.70 9.07
CA ARG A 47 -20.74 22.93 8.16
C ARG A 47 -19.94 22.26 7.04
N CYS A 48 -19.03 23.01 6.42
CA CYS A 48 -18.14 22.50 5.37
C CYS A 48 -17.30 21.32 5.89
N ARG A 49 -16.65 21.50 7.05
CA ARG A 49 -15.87 20.46 7.72
C ARG A 49 -16.73 19.24 8.06
N ALA A 50 -17.93 19.45 8.59
CA ALA A 50 -18.83 18.36 8.97
C ALA A 50 -19.22 17.51 7.75
N PHE A 51 -19.50 18.12 6.59
CA PHE A 51 -19.75 17.36 5.35
C PHE A 51 -18.58 16.44 4.98
N GLY A 52 -17.33 16.95 5.04
CA GLY A 52 -16.14 16.17 4.75
C GLY A 52 -15.97 15.00 5.72
N ASN A 53 -16.15 15.23 7.01
CA ASN A 53 -16.03 14.20 8.05
C ASN A 53 -17.13 13.13 7.97
N ILE A 54 -18.38 13.53 7.72
CA ILE A 54 -19.49 12.60 7.50
C ILE A 54 -19.23 11.72 6.28
N GLY A 55 -18.77 12.33 5.18
CA GLY A 55 -18.40 11.58 3.98
C GLY A 55 -17.30 10.55 4.24
N LEU A 56 -16.29 10.89 5.05
CA LEU A 56 -15.25 9.94 5.46
C LEU A 56 -15.79 8.81 6.34
N ALA A 57 -16.71 9.10 7.26
CA ALA A 57 -17.32 8.10 8.13
C ALA A 57 -18.17 7.08 7.34
N TYR A 58 -19.02 7.55 6.41
CA TYR A 58 -19.78 6.65 5.53
C TYR A 58 -18.88 5.81 4.63
N GLU A 59 -17.81 6.40 4.11
CA GLU A 59 -16.86 5.66 3.29
C GLU A 59 -16.17 4.55 4.08
N ALA A 60 -15.81 4.81 5.35
CA ALA A 60 -15.22 3.80 6.22
C ALA A 60 -16.20 2.68 6.58
N GLN A 61 -17.51 2.96 6.60
CA GLN A 61 -18.57 1.95 6.73
C GLN A 61 -18.87 1.18 5.44
N GLY A 62 -18.31 1.62 4.30
CA GLY A 62 -18.60 1.05 2.98
C GLY A 62 -19.88 1.56 2.32
N ASP A 63 -20.58 2.55 2.92
CA ASP A 63 -21.71 3.22 2.27
C ASP A 63 -21.20 4.31 1.31
N TYR A 64 -20.69 3.85 0.17
CA TYR A 64 -20.11 4.72 -0.84
C TYR A 64 -21.13 5.68 -1.47
N ARG A 65 -22.42 5.37 -1.46
CA ARG A 65 -23.45 6.25 -2.04
C ARG A 65 -23.69 7.48 -1.17
N LEU A 66 -23.83 7.28 0.15
CA LEU A 66 -23.92 8.41 1.08
C LEU A 66 -22.59 9.17 1.16
N ALA A 67 -21.46 8.47 1.12
CA ALA A 67 -20.15 9.12 1.07
C ALA A 67 -20.02 10.08 -0.11
N LEU A 68 -20.48 9.69 -1.32
CA LEU A 68 -20.49 10.57 -2.49
C LEU A 68 -21.32 11.84 -2.26
N ASP A 69 -22.58 11.72 -1.81
CA ASP A 69 -23.45 12.88 -1.59
C ASP A 69 -22.82 13.88 -0.61
N TYR A 70 -22.28 13.38 0.51
CA TYR A 70 -21.62 14.25 1.49
C TYR A 70 -20.31 14.86 0.99
N GLN A 71 -19.49 14.13 0.22
CA GLN A 71 -18.27 14.69 -0.36
C GLN A 71 -18.55 15.68 -1.50
N GLU A 72 -19.63 15.52 -2.27
CA GLU A 72 -20.06 16.53 -3.25
C GLU A 72 -20.53 17.82 -2.58
N ARG A 73 -21.28 17.70 -1.47
CA ARG A 73 -21.65 18.87 -0.63
C ARG A 73 -20.43 19.54 -0.02
N HIS A 74 -19.46 18.75 0.44
CA HIS A 74 -18.18 19.25 0.94
C HIS A 74 -17.42 20.02 -0.16
N LEU A 75 -17.30 19.46 -1.37
CA LEU A 75 -16.66 20.11 -2.51
C LEU A 75 -17.33 21.45 -2.86
N ARG A 76 -18.67 21.46 -2.93
CA ARG A 76 -19.44 22.68 -3.21
C ARG A 76 -19.22 23.74 -2.13
N SER A 77 -19.35 23.36 -0.85
CA SER A 77 -19.16 24.27 0.27
C SER A 77 -17.72 24.79 0.37
N ALA A 78 -16.71 23.98 0.02
CA ALA A 78 -15.32 24.40 -0.03
C ALA A 78 -15.07 25.43 -1.14
N GLY A 79 -15.72 25.27 -2.29
CA GLY A 79 -15.71 26.24 -3.38
C GLY A 79 -16.36 27.57 -3.01
N GLU A 80 -17.53 27.53 -2.37
CA GLU A 80 -18.24 28.73 -1.87
C GLU A 80 -17.40 29.51 -0.84
N LEU A 81 -16.64 28.81 -0.01
CA LEU A 81 -15.76 29.40 1.01
C LEU A 81 -14.36 29.74 0.52
N ALA A 82 -14.05 29.49 -0.77
CA ALA A 82 -12.71 29.64 -1.35
C ALA A 82 -11.59 28.93 -0.54
N LYS A 83 -11.90 27.76 0.05
CA LYS A 83 -10.96 26.95 0.84
C LYS A 83 -10.30 25.90 -0.04
N GLU A 84 -9.18 26.24 -0.67
CA GLU A 84 -8.49 25.34 -1.61
C GLU A 84 -8.06 24.00 -0.98
N GLN A 85 -7.58 23.99 0.27
CA GLN A 85 -7.21 22.73 0.95
C GLN A 85 -8.42 21.79 1.15
N ALA A 86 -9.58 22.34 1.53
CA ALA A 86 -10.80 21.55 1.73
C ALA A 86 -11.32 21.02 0.39
N LYS A 87 -11.22 21.83 -0.67
CA LYS A 87 -11.56 21.45 -2.04
C LYS A 87 -10.68 20.29 -2.54
N LEU A 88 -9.37 20.35 -2.31
CA LEU A 88 -8.45 19.25 -2.63
C LEU A 88 -8.80 17.97 -1.89
N SER A 89 -9.04 18.07 -0.58
CA SER A 89 -9.47 16.92 0.23
C SER A 89 -10.76 16.28 -0.32
N ALA A 90 -11.75 17.09 -0.70
CA ALA A 90 -12.98 16.60 -1.31
C ALA A 90 -12.76 15.92 -2.67
N LEU A 91 -11.92 16.50 -3.55
CA LEU A 91 -11.58 15.89 -4.85
C LEU A 91 -10.86 14.55 -4.69
N THR A 92 -9.92 14.47 -3.74
CA THR A 92 -9.21 13.23 -3.40
C THR A 92 -10.19 12.17 -2.87
N ALA A 93 -11.14 12.56 -2.01
CA ALA A 93 -12.15 11.67 -1.47
C ALA A 93 -13.11 11.15 -2.55
N LEU A 94 -13.65 12.03 -3.40
CA LEU A 94 -14.52 11.64 -4.52
C LEU A 94 -13.80 10.69 -5.48
N GLY A 95 -12.54 10.98 -5.81
CA GLY A 95 -11.69 10.12 -6.62
C GLY A 95 -11.54 8.71 -6.03
N ARG A 96 -11.30 8.63 -4.71
CA ARG A 96 -11.22 7.35 -4.00
C ARG A 96 -12.57 6.60 -3.98
N ILE A 97 -13.67 7.28 -3.68
CA ILE A 97 -14.99 6.64 -3.60
C ILE A 97 -15.41 6.09 -4.97
N HIS A 98 -15.21 6.86 -6.04
CA HIS A 98 -15.46 6.38 -7.40
C HIS A 98 -14.58 5.18 -7.78
N HIS A 99 -13.33 5.13 -7.30
CA HIS A 99 -12.48 3.97 -7.47
C HIS A 99 -13.07 2.72 -6.80
N CYS A 100 -13.52 2.83 -5.55
CA CYS A 100 -14.18 1.73 -4.82
C CYS A 100 -15.46 1.26 -5.51
N LEU A 101 -16.20 2.17 -6.15
CA LEU A 101 -17.39 1.86 -6.95
C LEU A 101 -17.08 1.32 -8.36
N ALA A 102 -15.80 1.06 -8.69
CA ALA A 102 -15.32 0.70 -10.02
C ALA A 102 -15.65 1.72 -11.13
N GLY A 103 -16.02 2.95 -10.77
CA GLY A 103 -16.23 4.08 -11.66
C GLY A 103 -14.92 4.77 -12.03
N TYR A 104 -13.99 4.03 -12.65
CA TYR A 104 -12.60 4.51 -12.86
C TYR A 104 -12.49 5.77 -13.72
N GLY A 105 -13.42 5.99 -14.65
CA GLY A 105 -13.45 7.20 -15.48
C GLY A 105 -13.65 8.48 -14.64
N GLU A 106 -14.67 8.47 -13.77
CA GLU A 106 -14.93 9.59 -12.85
C GLU A 106 -13.84 9.72 -11.80
N ALA A 107 -13.32 8.59 -11.28
CA ALA A 107 -12.19 8.61 -10.35
C ALA A 107 -10.99 9.35 -10.96
N ILE A 108 -10.61 9.00 -12.19
CA ILE A 108 -9.51 9.65 -12.92
C ILE A 108 -9.79 11.13 -13.15
N ARG A 109 -11.03 11.52 -13.47
CA ARG A 109 -11.41 12.93 -13.67
C ARG A 109 -11.22 13.74 -12.39
N TYR A 110 -11.84 13.34 -11.28
CA TYR A 110 -11.72 14.06 -10.00
C TYR A 110 -10.26 14.13 -9.51
N LEU A 111 -9.49 13.05 -9.67
CA LEU A 111 -8.08 13.01 -9.25
C LEU A 111 -7.19 13.91 -10.12
N ARG A 112 -7.48 14.04 -11.43
CA ARG A 112 -6.77 14.99 -12.31
C ARG A 112 -7.11 16.44 -11.99
N ASP A 113 -8.38 16.72 -11.72
CA ASP A 113 -8.82 18.07 -11.32
C ASP A 113 -8.13 18.47 -10.00
N GLY A 114 -8.05 17.53 -9.03
CA GLY A 114 -7.32 17.71 -7.79
C GLY A 114 -5.82 17.91 -8.01
N LEU A 115 -5.20 17.09 -8.86
CA LEU A 115 -3.77 17.19 -9.15
C LEU A 115 -3.39 18.55 -9.74
N GLN A 116 -4.17 19.05 -10.70
CA GLN A 116 -3.94 20.36 -11.31
C GLN A 116 -4.06 21.49 -10.27
N ALA A 117 -4.96 21.37 -9.29
CA ALA A 117 -5.11 22.34 -8.22
C ALA A 117 -3.95 22.27 -7.21
N ALA A 118 -3.49 21.06 -6.87
CA ALA A 118 -2.35 20.85 -5.96
C ALA A 118 -1.04 21.41 -6.55
N GLU A 119 -0.79 21.16 -7.84
CA GLU A 119 0.38 21.68 -8.56
C GLU A 119 0.43 23.22 -8.57
N LYS A 120 -0.72 23.89 -8.68
CA LYS A 120 -0.81 25.36 -8.67
C LYS A 120 -0.61 25.97 -7.28
N THR A 121 -1.02 25.27 -6.23
CA THR A 121 -1.00 25.76 -4.84
C THR A 121 0.28 25.39 -4.11
N GLY A 122 1.05 24.42 -4.62
CA GLY A 122 2.30 23.97 -4.02
C GLY A 122 2.13 22.97 -2.87
N TYR A 123 0.95 22.37 -2.71
CA TYR A 123 0.70 21.36 -1.68
C TYR A 123 1.29 20.00 -2.09
N ARG A 124 2.60 19.85 -1.89
CA ARG A 124 3.40 18.69 -2.33
C ARG A 124 2.92 17.35 -1.76
N GLU A 125 2.51 17.29 -0.49
CA GLU A 125 1.99 16.05 0.10
C GLU A 125 0.66 15.62 -0.54
N GLU A 126 -0.25 16.56 -0.75
CA GLU A 126 -1.52 16.30 -1.44
C GLU A 126 -1.28 15.90 -2.90
N GLU A 127 -0.32 16.53 -3.56
CA GLU A 127 0.12 16.16 -4.91
C GLU A 127 0.57 14.69 -4.96
N ALA A 128 1.44 14.26 -4.05
CA ALA A 128 1.93 12.89 -3.97
C ALA A 128 0.77 11.89 -3.74
N ARG A 129 -0.15 12.21 -2.83
CA ARG A 129 -1.35 11.40 -2.55
C ARG A 129 -2.28 11.31 -3.77
N LEU A 130 -2.51 12.42 -4.47
CA LEU A 130 -3.33 12.48 -5.68
C LEU A 130 -2.72 11.65 -6.81
N ARG A 131 -1.41 11.79 -7.05
CA ARG A 131 -0.68 10.99 -8.04
C ARG A 131 -0.74 9.50 -7.72
N HIS A 132 -0.55 9.12 -6.45
CA HIS A 132 -0.67 7.73 -6.02
C HIS A 132 -2.05 7.16 -6.34
N ARG A 133 -3.13 7.85 -5.94
CA ARG A 133 -4.52 7.42 -6.20
C ARG A 133 -4.86 7.39 -7.69
N LEU A 134 -4.35 8.36 -8.45
CA LEU A 134 -4.52 8.41 -9.90
C LEU A 134 -3.83 7.21 -10.54
N GLY A 135 -2.62 6.88 -10.09
CA GLY A 135 -1.89 5.68 -10.46
C GLY A 135 -2.70 4.40 -10.24
N LEU A 136 -3.30 4.23 -9.06
CA LEU A 136 -4.16 3.07 -8.75
C LEU A 136 -5.39 2.99 -9.67
N SER A 137 -6.04 4.12 -9.94
CA SER A 137 -7.23 4.16 -10.82
C SER A 137 -6.88 3.92 -12.30
N LEU A 138 -5.72 4.41 -12.75
CA LEU A 138 -5.18 4.13 -14.08
C LEU A 138 -4.81 2.64 -14.23
N TRP A 139 -4.23 2.05 -13.19
CA TRP A 139 -3.93 0.62 -13.16
C TRP A 139 -5.22 -0.21 -13.29
N ALA A 140 -6.22 0.07 -12.46
CA ALA A 140 -7.50 -0.64 -12.47
C ALA A 140 -8.28 -0.48 -13.79
N SER A 141 -8.09 0.64 -14.51
CA SER A 141 -8.65 0.85 -15.86
C SER A 141 -7.82 0.25 -17.00
N GLY A 142 -6.70 -0.44 -16.70
CA GLY A 142 -5.84 -1.09 -17.68
C GLY A 142 -4.78 -0.18 -18.32
N ARG A 143 -4.69 1.09 -17.92
CA ARG A 143 -3.71 2.06 -18.43
C ARG A 143 -2.39 1.95 -17.67
N LEU A 144 -1.70 0.82 -17.84
CA LEU A 144 -0.49 0.45 -17.08
C LEU A 144 0.67 1.45 -17.22
N SER A 145 0.92 1.94 -18.43
CA SER A 145 2.01 2.90 -18.69
C SER A 145 1.79 4.24 -17.97
N ASP A 146 0.57 4.78 -18.05
CA ASP A 146 0.20 6.02 -17.36
C ASP A 146 0.22 5.83 -15.85
N SER A 147 -0.25 4.67 -15.37
CA SER A 147 -0.21 4.31 -13.96
C SER A 147 1.22 4.31 -13.42
N ARG A 148 2.15 3.65 -14.12
CA ARG A 148 3.57 3.64 -13.78
C ARG A 148 4.12 5.05 -13.63
N GLN A 149 3.84 5.93 -14.60
CA GLN A 149 4.31 7.31 -14.56
C GLN A 149 3.80 8.05 -13.31
N GLN A 150 2.50 7.94 -13.01
CA GLN A 150 1.94 8.63 -11.85
C GLN A 150 2.44 8.05 -10.52
N LEU A 151 2.59 6.72 -10.42
CA LEU A 151 3.13 6.07 -9.23
C LEU A 151 4.61 6.38 -9.02
N GLN A 152 5.40 6.47 -10.09
CA GLN A 152 6.80 6.89 -10.01
C GLN A 152 6.90 8.33 -9.49
N SER A 153 6.17 9.26 -10.09
CA SER A 153 6.18 10.66 -9.64
C SER A 153 5.66 10.82 -8.20
N ALA A 154 4.67 10.01 -7.78
CA ALA A 154 4.22 9.97 -6.39
C ALA A 154 5.31 9.48 -5.44
N PHE A 155 6.01 8.41 -5.82
CA PHE A 155 7.11 7.85 -5.05
C PHE A 155 8.25 8.85 -4.87
N ASP A 156 8.67 9.51 -5.95
CA ASP A 156 9.74 10.51 -5.93
C ASP A 156 9.38 11.69 -5.01
N LEU A 157 8.13 12.18 -5.08
CA LEU A 157 7.63 13.24 -4.20
C LEU A 157 7.58 12.81 -2.73
N PHE A 158 7.14 11.59 -2.43
CA PHE A 158 7.16 11.09 -1.05
C PHE A 158 8.59 10.97 -0.51
N ASP A 159 9.55 10.57 -1.34
CA ASP A 159 10.95 10.51 -0.94
C ASP A 159 11.56 11.91 -0.72
N GLU A 160 11.24 12.89 -1.58
CA GLU A 160 11.59 14.30 -1.38
C GLU A 160 11.04 14.86 -0.07
N LEU A 161 9.74 14.65 0.20
CA LEU A 161 9.08 15.10 1.43
C LEU A 161 9.72 14.47 2.66
N ARG A 162 10.00 13.16 2.61
CA ARG A 162 10.63 12.44 3.72
C ARG A 162 12.02 12.99 4.03
N ARG A 163 12.84 13.27 3.01
CA ARG A 163 14.18 13.86 3.18
C ARG A 163 14.10 15.29 3.73
N GLY A 164 13.20 16.11 3.20
CA GLY A 164 13.05 17.52 3.60
C GLY A 164 12.46 17.70 4.99
N GLU A 165 11.58 16.80 5.44
CA GLU A 165 10.78 16.98 6.65
C GLU A 165 11.21 16.08 7.83
N ARG A 166 12.28 15.29 7.64
CA ARG A 166 12.81 14.31 8.59
C ARG A 166 12.97 14.81 10.02
N GLN A 167 13.41 16.06 10.20
CA GLN A 167 13.65 16.64 11.52
C GLN A 167 12.47 17.47 12.06
N ARG A 168 11.52 17.84 11.19
CA ARG A 168 10.49 18.86 11.48
C ARG A 168 9.14 18.27 11.88
N LEU A 169 8.81 17.06 11.43
CA LEU A 169 7.52 16.42 11.69
C LEU A 169 7.47 15.73 13.06
N ALA A 170 6.27 15.67 13.65
CA ALA A 170 6.00 14.81 14.79
C ALA A 170 6.11 13.31 14.40
N SER A 171 6.34 12.43 15.38
CA SER A 171 6.51 10.98 15.15
C SER A 171 5.34 10.35 14.37
N GLU A 172 4.11 10.77 14.64
CA GLU A 172 2.90 10.28 13.97
C GLU A 172 2.83 10.65 12.49
N GLN A 173 3.21 11.88 12.14
CA GLN A 173 3.23 12.35 10.75
C GLN A 173 4.29 11.62 9.93
N ARG A 174 5.43 11.27 10.55
CA ARG A 174 6.47 10.45 9.91
C ARG A 174 5.98 9.03 9.64
N ALA A 175 5.28 8.42 10.58
CA ALA A 175 4.70 7.09 10.40
C ALA A 175 3.65 7.08 9.27
N ALA A 176 2.81 8.12 9.18
CA ALA A 176 1.84 8.26 8.10
C ALA A 176 2.51 8.41 6.72
N LEU A 177 3.57 9.21 6.63
CA LEU A 177 4.35 9.40 5.40
C LEU A 177 5.03 8.08 4.96
N LEU A 178 5.64 7.36 5.89
CA LEU A 178 6.25 6.05 5.63
C LEU A 178 5.23 5.01 5.16
N SER A 179 4.04 5.01 5.76
CA SER A 179 2.94 4.14 5.33
C SER A 179 2.48 4.48 3.91
N ALA A 180 2.36 5.77 3.57
CA ALA A 180 1.99 6.23 2.23
C ALA A 180 3.06 5.86 1.18
N GLN A 181 4.33 6.05 1.51
CA GLN A 181 5.46 5.66 0.65
C GLN A 181 5.46 4.14 0.41
N THR A 182 5.31 3.34 1.48
CA THR A 182 5.21 1.88 1.41
C THR A 182 4.09 1.43 0.48
N ALA A 183 2.88 1.98 0.65
CA ALA A 183 1.74 1.68 -0.22
C ALA A 183 2.03 2.07 -1.69
N CYS A 184 2.71 3.18 -1.92
CA CYS A 184 3.09 3.62 -3.26
C CYS A 184 4.12 2.69 -3.90
N SER A 185 5.16 2.28 -3.17
CA SER A 185 6.18 1.33 -3.64
C SER A 185 5.57 -0.03 -3.96
N GLN A 186 4.67 -0.56 -3.13
CA GLN A 186 3.97 -1.82 -3.40
C GLN A 186 3.09 -1.73 -4.64
N ALA A 187 2.37 -0.63 -4.83
CA ALA A 187 1.60 -0.38 -6.04
C ALA A 187 2.50 -0.31 -7.29
N LEU A 188 3.63 0.40 -7.19
CA LEU A 188 4.60 0.54 -8.27
C LEU A 188 5.26 -0.80 -8.63
N GLN A 189 5.71 -1.57 -7.64
CA GLN A 189 6.24 -2.93 -7.81
C GLN A 189 5.27 -3.79 -8.63
N ARG A 190 3.99 -3.73 -8.30
CA ARG A 190 2.95 -4.52 -8.95
C ARG A 190 2.70 -4.08 -10.39
N VAL A 191 2.68 -2.77 -10.65
CA VAL A 191 2.54 -2.24 -12.02
C VAL A 191 3.78 -2.58 -12.87
N LEU A 192 4.98 -2.52 -12.30
CA LEU A 192 6.23 -2.88 -12.98
C LEU A 192 6.29 -4.38 -13.30
N ALA A 193 5.87 -5.24 -12.37
CA ALA A 193 5.72 -6.67 -12.61
C ALA A 193 4.76 -6.95 -13.77
N ALA A 194 3.58 -6.29 -13.78
CA ALA A 194 2.59 -6.43 -14.85
C ALA A 194 3.08 -5.91 -16.21
N LEU A 195 4.02 -4.95 -16.22
CA LEU A 195 4.66 -4.44 -17.43
C LEU A 195 5.84 -5.31 -17.92
N GLY A 196 6.14 -6.42 -17.24
CA GLY A 196 7.28 -7.29 -17.59
C GLY A 196 8.65 -6.66 -17.27
N ARG A 197 8.72 -5.79 -16.25
CA ARG A 197 9.95 -5.08 -15.83
C ARG A 197 10.38 -5.56 -14.43
N PRO A 198 10.84 -6.82 -14.29
CA PRO A 198 11.08 -7.44 -13.00
C PRO A 198 12.26 -6.83 -12.23
N GLN A 199 13.26 -6.29 -12.94
CA GLN A 199 14.42 -5.62 -12.32
C GLN A 199 14.00 -4.35 -11.56
N GLU A 200 13.14 -3.54 -12.16
CA GLU A 200 12.63 -2.34 -11.50
C GLU A 200 11.60 -2.68 -10.42
N ALA A 201 10.83 -3.76 -10.61
CA ALA A 201 9.94 -4.26 -9.57
C ALA A 201 10.73 -4.71 -8.33
N LEU A 202 11.90 -5.33 -8.50
CA LEU A 202 12.82 -5.68 -7.41
C LEU A 202 13.29 -4.43 -6.66
N VAL A 203 13.74 -3.41 -7.39
CA VAL A 203 14.19 -2.14 -6.78
C VAL A 203 13.06 -1.48 -5.98
N ALA A 204 11.84 -1.47 -6.52
CA ALA A 204 10.67 -0.95 -5.81
C ALA A 204 10.35 -1.76 -4.54
N ALA A 205 10.51 -3.08 -4.59
CA ALA A 205 10.29 -3.97 -3.45
C ALA A 205 11.33 -3.77 -2.34
N GLU A 206 12.61 -3.69 -2.70
CA GLU A 206 13.73 -3.42 -1.78
C GLU A 206 13.59 -2.07 -1.10
N THR A 207 13.20 -1.07 -1.87
CA THR A 207 12.97 0.27 -1.33
C THR A 207 11.83 0.29 -0.32
N CYS A 208 10.84 -0.59 -0.44
CA CYS A 208 9.77 -0.72 0.54
C CYS A 208 10.25 -1.36 1.87
N GLN A 209 11.14 -2.36 1.81
CA GLN A 209 11.56 -3.13 2.98
C GLN A 209 12.74 -2.49 3.74
N ALA A 210 13.71 -1.93 3.03
CA ALA A 210 14.95 -1.44 3.63
C ALA A 210 14.81 -0.07 4.34
N ARG A 211 13.84 0.76 3.93
CA ARG A 211 13.77 2.17 4.35
C ARG A 211 13.46 2.39 5.83
N PRO A 212 12.52 1.69 6.48
CA PRO A 212 12.29 1.84 7.91
C PRO A 212 13.53 1.51 8.75
N PHE A 213 14.31 0.52 8.33
CA PHE A 213 15.55 0.12 9.01
C PHE A 213 16.66 1.18 8.83
N VAL A 214 16.84 1.68 7.60
CA VAL A 214 17.76 2.77 7.29
C VAL A 214 17.44 4.02 8.11
N ASP A 215 16.16 4.37 8.22
CA ASP A 215 15.74 5.54 9.00
C ASP A 215 16.04 5.35 10.48
N LEU A 216 15.83 4.14 11.04
CA LEU A 216 16.21 3.80 12.41
C LEU A 216 17.73 3.85 12.64
N LEU A 217 18.53 3.35 11.70
CA LEU A 217 19.99 3.43 11.78
C LEU A 217 20.48 4.88 11.81
N LEU A 218 19.96 5.69 10.90
CA LEU A 218 20.31 7.11 10.80
C LEU A 218 19.84 7.90 12.03
N ASP A 219 18.67 7.59 12.62
CA ASP A 219 18.21 8.24 13.86
C ASP A 219 19.09 7.88 15.07
N ARG A 220 19.63 6.65 15.11
CA ARG A 220 20.59 6.21 16.14
C ARG A 220 21.97 6.83 15.93
N GLN A 221 22.43 6.91 14.69
CA GLN A 221 23.74 7.44 14.32
C GLN A 221 23.77 8.96 14.12
N ALA A 222 22.64 9.66 14.17
CA ALA A 222 22.55 11.12 13.98
C ALA A 222 23.42 11.96 14.94
N LYS A 223 23.97 11.37 16.00
CA LYS A 223 24.93 12.01 16.90
C LYS A 223 26.41 11.85 16.49
N GLU A 224 26.71 10.92 15.58
CA GLU A 224 28.08 10.49 15.25
C GLU A 224 28.33 10.29 13.73
N ALA A 225 27.29 10.36 12.88
CA ALA A 225 27.40 10.04 11.47
C ALA A 225 28.03 11.15 10.63
N ASP A 226 29.04 10.79 9.84
CA ASP A 226 29.57 11.59 8.74
C ASP A 226 28.48 11.88 7.68
N ALA A 227 28.51 13.08 7.11
CA ALA A 227 27.57 13.51 6.08
C ALA A 227 27.59 12.59 4.84
N GLU A 228 28.75 12.03 4.49
CA GLU A 228 28.90 11.09 3.38
C GLU A 228 28.17 9.76 3.62
N LEU A 229 28.26 9.20 4.83
CA LEU A 229 27.57 7.96 5.17
C LEU A 229 26.05 8.15 5.20
N SER A 230 25.60 9.33 5.65
CA SER A 230 24.20 9.71 5.59
C SER A 230 23.68 9.77 4.15
N ASP A 231 24.43 10.36 3.23
CA ASP A 231 24.04 10.42 1.81
C ASP A 231 24.00 9.04 1.15
N ILE A 232 24.96 8.16 1.46
CA ILE A 232 25.00 6.78 0.96
C ILE A 232 23.76 6.00 1.44
N LEU A 233 23.43 6.09 2.74
CA LEU A 233 22.27 5.39 3.30
C LEU A 233 20.94 5.97 2.77
N GLN A 234 20.90 7.25 2.42
CA GLN A 234 19.71 7.93 1.90
C GLN A 234 19.48 7.74 0.39
N GLY A 235 20.51 7.35 -0.36
CA GLY A 235 20.43 7.05 -1.78
C GLY A 235 19.44 5.91 -2.10
N PRO A 236 18.77 5.92 -3.27
CA PRO A 236 18.01 4.77 -3.74
C PRO A 236 18.96 3.63 -4.09
N MET A 237 18.75 2.45 -3.49
CA MET A 237 19.44 1.24 -3.92
C MET A 237 19.09 0.95 -5.38
N THR A 238 20.10 0.89 -6.23
CA THR A 238 19.93 0.57 -7.65
C THR A 238 20.10 -0.93 -7.90
N TYR A 239 19.55 -1.41 -9.01
CA TYR A 239 19.72 -2.80 -9.42
C TYR A 239 21.20 -3.15 -9.65
N ASP A 240 21.99 -2.23 -10.20
CA ASP A 240 23.43 -2.43 -10.40
C ASP A 240 24.20 -2.56 -9.09
N GLU A 241 23.82 -1.82 -8.05
CA GLU A 241 24.41 -1.95 -6.71
C GLU A 241 24.04 -3.28 -6.07
N MET A 242 22.79 -3.74 -6.20
CA MET A 242 22.39 -5.07 -5.76
C MET A 242 23.20 -6.17 -6.47
N LEU A 243 23.41 -6.03 -7.79
CA LEU A 243 24.25 -6.96 -8.55
C LEU A 243 25.71 -6.94 -8.13
N ARG A 244 26.26 -5.76 -7.81
CA ARG A 244 27.63 -5.66 -7.27
C ARG A 244 27.74 -6.41 -5.94
N LEU A 245 26.80 -6.23 -5.03
CA LEU A 245 26.78 -6.96 -3.75
C LEU A 245 26.72 -8.48 -3.95
N VAL A 246 25.86 -8.96 -4.85
CA VAL A 246 25.75 -10.39 -5.19
C VAL A 246 27.06 -10.92 -5.77
N ARG A 247 27.74 -10.14 -6.61
CA ARG A 247 29.05 -10.48 -7.19
C ARG A 247 30.17 -10.49 -6.16
N ASP A 248 30.22 -9.49 -5.30
CA ASP A 248 31.24 -9.35 -4.26
C ASP A 248 31.12 -10.45 -3.20
N CYS A 249 29.91 -10.90 -2.91
CA CYS A 249 29.64 -12.04 -2.02
C CYS A 249 29.79 -13.42 -2.70
N ASP A 250 30.00 -13.46 -4.03
CA ASP A 250 30.06 -14.69 -4.85
C ASP A 250 28.95 -15.71 -4.50
N SER A 251 27.75 -15.21 -4.24
CA SER A 251 26.62 -16.00 -3.72
C SER A 251 25.33 -15.67 -4.46
N SER A 252 24.47 -16.67 -4.67
CA SER A 252 23.16 -16.45 -5.28
C SER A 252 22.19 -15.86 -4.26
N LEU A 253 21.43 -14.83 -4.67
CA LEU A 253 20.45 -14.15 -3.83
C LEU A 253 19.03 -14.53 -4.25
N VAL A 254 18.26 -15.07 -3.32
CA VAL A 254 16.81 -15.23 -3.47
C VAL A 254 16.13 -14.11 -2.70
N TYR A 255 15.52 -13.18 -3.42
CA TYR A 255 14.76 -12.09 -2.83
C TYR A 255 13.26 -12.37 -2.94
N PHE A 256 12.49 -12.02 -1.91
CA PHE A 256 11.04 -12.13 -1.95
C PHE A 256 10.33 -10.92 -1.35
N SER A 257 9.14 -10.65 -1.85
CA SER A 257 8.28 -9.56 -1.38
C SER A 257 6.82 -9.99 -1.41
N LEU A 258 6.09 -9.69 -0.34
CA LEU A 258 4.65 -9.89 -0.25
C LEU A 258 3.96 -8.54 -0.47
N ALA A 259 3.21 -8.42 -1.57
CA ALA A 259 2.50 -7.17 -1.90
C ALA A 259 1.13 -7.45 -2.53
N ALA A 260 0.09 -6.86 -1.94
CA ALA A 260 -1.29 -6.89 -2.44
C ALA A 260 -1.81 -8.31 -2.77
N GLY A 261 -1.53 -9.29 -1.91
CA GLY A 261 -1.97 -10.68 -2.07
C GLY A 261 -1.13 -11.51 -3.03
N TYR A 262 0.04 -11.04 -3.46
CA TYR A 262 0.98 -11.81 -4.27
C TYR A 262 2.33 -11.94 -3.56
N LEU A 263 2.91 -13.12 -3.70
CA LEU A 263 4.31 -13.39 -3.39
C LEU A 263 5.12 -13.21 -4.67
N TYR A 264 6.06 -12.28 -4.63
CA TYR A 264 7.02 -12.05 -5.69
C TYR A 264 8.36 -12.63 -5.27
N THR A 265 9.04 -13.31 -6.19
CA THR A 265 10.31 -13.98 -5.93
C THR A 265 11.28 -13.69 -7.07
N TRP A 266 12.51 -13.29 -6.73
CA TRP A 266 13.59 -13.00 -7.66
C TRP A 266 14.80 -13.85 -7.32
N LEU A 267 15.44 -14.42 -8.33
CA LEU A 267 16.73 -15.12 -8.20
C LEU A 267 17.80 -14.31 -8.93
N LEU A 268 18.81 -13.87 -8.19
CA LEU A 268 19.99 -13.21 -8.74
C LEU A 268 21.20 -14.14 -8.57
N THR A 269 22.03 -14.24 -9.61
CA THR A 269 23.31 -14.96 -9.56
C THR A 269 24.46 -14.00 -9.85
N PRO A 270 25.68 -14.28 -9.33
CA PRO A 270 26.86 -13.44 -9.58
C PRO A 270 27.18 -13.28 -11.07
N ALA A 271 27.05 -14.36 -11.85
CA ALA A 271 27.40 -14.41 -13.26
C ALA A 271 26.37 -13.68 -14.14
N ASP A 272 25.09 -14.07 -14.03
CA ASP A 272 24.05 -13.71 -15.00
C ASP A 272 23.07 -12.64 -14.49
N GLY A 273 23.19 -12.23 -13.23
CA GLY A 273 22.27 -11.28 -12.60
C GLY A 273 20.90 -11.91 -12.37
N LEU A 274 19.80 -11.20 -12.68
CA LEU A 274 18.44 -11.72 -12.53
C LEU A 274 18.19 -12.88 -13.50
N VAL A 275 18.13 -14.10 -12.96
CA VAL A 275 17.93 -15.35 -13.74
C VAL A 275 16.47 -15.79 -13.74
N ALA A 276 15.73 -15.49 -12.67
CA ALA A 276 14.31 -15.85 -12.57
C ALA A 276 13.50 -14.82 -11.80
N PHE A 277 12.26 -14.63 -12.23
CA PHE A 277 11.25 -13.84 -11.55
C PHE A 277 9.92 -14.59 -11.58
N ARG A 278 9.26 -14.71 -10.41
CA ARG A 278 7.94 -15.32 -10.29
C ARG A 278 6.99 -14.44 -9.49
N GLN A 279 5.72 -14.55 -9.83
CA GLN A 279 4.61 -13.93 -9.12
C GLN A 279 3.54 -14.99 -8.87
N THR A 280 3.27 -15.25 -7.60
CA THR A 280 2.31 -16.26 -7.16
C THR A 280 1.21 -15.61 -6.34
N ASP A 281 -0.05 -15.91 -6.65
CA ASP A 281 -1.19 -15.45 -5.84
C ASP A 281 -1.18 -16.21 -4.51
N VAL A 282 -1.15 -15.47 -3.40
CA VAL A 282 -1.08 -16.04 -2.05
C VAL A 282 -2.33 -16.86 -1.74
N ASN A 283 -3.48 -16.55 -2.34
CA ASN A 283 -4.71 -17.33 -2.15
C ASN A 283 -4.68 -18.69 -2.87
N GLN A 284 -3.72 -18.89 -3.78
CA GLN A 284 -3.48 -20.17 -4.44
C GLN A 284 -2.45 -21.02 -3.68
N LEU A 285 -1.83 -20.47 -2.64
CA LEU A 285 -1.01 -21.21 -1.69
C LEU A 285 -1.97 -21.94 -0.71
N ASP A 286 -1.71 -23.21 -0.45
CA ASP A 286 -2.59 -24.15 0.27
C ASP A 286 -3.26 -23.55 1.53
N PRO A 287 -4.60 -23.60 1.69
CA PRO A 287 -5.34 -22.95 2.79
C PRO A 287 -5.08 -23.49 4.21
N ASP A 288 -4.30 -24.57 4.36
CA ASP A 288 -3.97 -25.15 5.68
C ASP A 288 -3.00 -24.29 6.52
N PHE A 289 -2.54 -23.13 6.00
CA PHE A 289 -1.65 -22.21 6.71
C PHE A 289 -2.32 -21.51 7.92
N GLU A 290 -3.66 -21.34 7.95
CA GLU A 290 -4.35 -20.66 9.06
C GLU A 290 -4.70 -21.56 10.27
N ARG A 291 -4.50 -22.89 10.21
CA ARG A 291 -4.83 -23.80 11.33
C ARG A 291 -3.64 -24.23 12.19
N GLY A 292 -2.74 -23.28 12.45
CA GLY A 292 -1.52 -23.51 13.21
C GLY A 292 -1.32 -22.56 14.39
N GLY A 293 -2.38 -22.18 15.11
CA GLY A 293 -2.23 -21.36 16.31
C GLY A 293 -3.50 -20.66 16.80
N GLU A 294 -4.58 -21.39 17.03
CA GLU A 294 -5.66 -20.91 17.90
C GLU A 294 -5.58 -21.70 19.20
N ASP A 295 -4.97 -21.10 20.22
CA ASP A 295 -5.22 -21.36 21.64
C ASP A 295 -4.51 -20.25 22.45
N SER A 296 -5.01 -19.02 22.34
CA SER A 296 -5.01 -18.05 23.45
C SER A 296 -5.83 -16.82 23.04
N GLU A 297 -6.80 -16.49 23.87
CA GLU A 297 -7.73 -15.37 23.76
C GLU A 297 -7.04 -14.04 23.38
N ALA A 298 -7.40 -13.47 22.23
CA ALA A 298 -7.25 -12.05 21.96
C ALA A 298 -8.36 -11.60 20.99
N HIS A 299 -9.30 -10.82 21.53
CA HIS A 299 -10.35 -10.16 20.78
C HIS A 299 -9.79 -9.19 19.71
N SER A 300 -10.47 -9.19 18.56
CA SER A 300 -10.63 -8.07 17.62
C SER A 300 -9.38 -7.35 17.09
N VAL A 301 -8.83 -7.81 15.95
CA VAL A 301 -8.09 -6.92 15.02
C VAL A 301 -8.33 -7.26 13.53
N ALA A 302 -9.28 -8.14 13.19
CA ALA A 302 -9.47 -8.61 11.81
C ALA A 302 -10.35 -7.74 10.88
N SER A 303 -10.67 -6.48 11.21
CA SER A 303 -11.66 -5.70 10.44
C SER A 303 -11.24 -4.32 9.91
N VAL A 304 -9.94 -4.00 9.78
CA VAL A 304 -9.55 -2.63 9.36
C VAL A 304 -8.77 -2.57 8.03
N SER A 305 -8.42 -3.70 7.41
CA SER A 305 -7.63 -3.69 6.15
C SER A 305 -8.41 -4.11 4.90
N ALA A 306 -9.64 -4.65 5.06
CA ALA A 306 -10.42 -5.21 3.95
C ALA A 306 -11.09 -4.15 3.05
N GLY A 307 -11.13 -2.88 3.46
CA GLY A 307 -11.83 -1.81 2.72
C GLY A 307 -10.97 -0.98 1.76
N PHE A 308 -9.64 -1.15 1.74
CA PHE A 308 -8.73 -0.24 1.02
C PHE A 308 -8.12 -0.81 -0.28
N PHE A 309 -8.29 -2.11 -0.56
CA PHE A 309 -7.59 -2.79 -1.67
C PHE A 309 -8.46 -3.70 -2.55
N ALA A 310 -9.78 -3.55 -2.51
CA ALA A 310 -10.67 -4.26 -3.43
C ALA A 310 -10.67 -3.60 -4.83
N ALA A 311 -9.62 -3.82 -5.62
CA ALA A 311 -9.78 -3.84 -7.08
C ALA A 311 -10.40 -5.19 -7.46
N PRO A 312 -11.38 -5.23 -8.38
CA PRO A 312 -12.07 -6.47 -8.70
C PRO A 312 -11.10 -7.41 -9.41
N ALA A 313 -11.08 -8.67 -8.97
CA ALA A 313 -10.36 -9.80 -9.57
C ALA A 313 -10.64 -10.02 -11.08
N ALA A 314 -11.49 -9.19 -11.70
CA ALA A 314 -11.83 -9.23 -13.12
C ALA A 314 -10.75 -8.63 -14.04
N ALA A 315 -10.02 -7.58 -13.62
CA ALA A 315 -9.00 -6.95 -14.48
C ALA A 315 -7.73 -7.82 -14.61
N ALA A 316 -7.35 -8.53 -13.54
CA ALA A 316 -6.27 -9.51 -13.57
C ALA A 316 -6.65 -10.80 -14.32
N LYS A 317 -7.93 -11.23 -14.24
CA LYS A 317 -8.44 -12.35 -15.03
C LYS A 317 -8.49 -12.05 -16.53
N ALA A 318 -8.79 -10.83 -16.94
CA ALA A 318 -8.87 -10.46 -18.35
C ALA A 318 -7.50 -10.46 -19.07
N ALA A 319 -6.40 -10.17 -18.34
CA ALA A 319 -5.05 -10.25 -18.89
C ALA A 319 -4.50 -11.70 -18.90
N ALA A 320 -4.88 -12.54 -17.92
CA ALA A 320 -4.46 -13.94 -17.85
C ALA A 320 -5.26 -14.89 -18.76
N ALA A 321 -6.52 -14.56 -19.09
CA ALA A 321 -7.39 -15.39 -19.93
C ALA A 321 -7.02 -15.38 -21.43
N ALA A 322 -6.12 -14.50 -21.88
CA ALA A 322 -5.66 -14.45 -23.27
C ALA A 322 -4.47 -15.39 -23.58
N ALA A 323 -3.91 -16.07 -22.57
CA ALA A 323 -2.69 -16.88 -22.73
C ALA A 323 -2.83 -18.36 -22.33
N ALA A 324 -4.00 -18.82 -21.88
CA ALA A 324 -4.23 -20.20 -21.45
C ALA A 324 -5.44 -20.81 -22.16
N ALA A 325 -5.31 -20.99 -23.47
CA ALA A 325 -6.10 -21.93 -24.24
C ALA A 325 -5.13 -22.93 -24.88
N ASP A 326 -4.59 -23.82 -24.07
CA ASP A 326 -4.25 -25.19 -24.48
C ASP A 326 -3.74 -26.01 -23.28
N SER A 327 -4.09 -27.29 -23.28
CA SER A 327 -3.67 -28.37 -22.38
C SER A 327 -4.43 -28.56 -21.05
N LEU A 328 -5.59 -29.20 -21.17
CA LEU A 328 -6.14 -30.13 -20.18
C LEU A 328 -5.53 -31.53 -20.40
N SER A 329 -5.00 -32.19 -19.36
CA SER A 329 -5.37 -33.57 -18.99
C SER A 329 -4.54 -34.16 -17.83
N LEU A 330 -5.22 -34.92 -16.97
CA LEU A 330 -4.78 -36.12 -16.21
C LEU A 330 -3.76 -35.91 -15.06
N ALA A 331 -3.81 -36.58 -13.89
CA ALA A 331 -4.75 -37.50 -13.26
C ALA A 331 -4.29 -37.76 -11.80
N SER A 332 -5.26 -37.99 -10.91
CA SER A 332 -5.30 -38.89 -9.73
C SER A 332 -4.03 -39.30 -8.94
N GLY A 333 -4.12 -39.28 -7.60
CA GLY A 333 -3.26 -40.14 -6.76
C GLY A 333 -3.39 -39.97 -5.24
N ARG A 334 -3.99 -40.96 -4.57
CA ARG A 334 -4.35 -41.10 -3.14
C ARG A 334 -3.21 -41.10 -2.09
N SER A 335 -3.60 -40.62 -0.89
CA SER A 335 -3.50 -41.20 0.48
C SER A 335 -2.20 -41.26 1.30
N GLY A 336 -2.27 -40.69 2.52
CA GLY A 336 -2.14 -41.46 3.78
C GLY A 336 -0.87 -41.25 4.62
N GLY A 337 -1.04 -40.94 5.93
CA GLY A 337 -0.04 -41.23 6.96
C GLY A 337 0.21 -40.14 8.01
N SER A 338 -0.36 -40.32 9.21
CA SER A 338 -0.13 -39.53 10.43
C SER A 338 1.23 -39.81 11.08
N GLY A 339 1.78 -38.83 11.80
CA GLY A 339 2.72 -39.12 12.90
C GLY A 339 3.60 -37.95 13.35
N ALA A 340 3.42 -37.59 14.62
CA ALA A 340 4.37 -36.99 15.57
C ALA A 340 4.63 -35.47 15.54
N SER A 341 4.13 -34.89 16.62
CA SER A 341 4.31 -33.56 17.22
C SER A 341 5.76 -33.16 17.47
N GLY A 342 6.08 -31.93 17.09
CA GLY A 342 7.20 -31.14 17.61
C GLY A 342 6.93 -29.68 17.31
N SER A 343 6.92 -28.82 18.33
CA SER A 343 6.65 -27.37 18.27
C SER A 343 7.80 -26.61 17.60
N GLY A 344 8.05 -26.91 16.34
CA GLY A 344 8.81 -26.08 15.42
C GLY A 344 7.94 -25.84 14.19
N ILE A 345 8.26 -24.82 13.40
CA ILE A 345 7.67 -24.66 12.05
C ILE A 345 7.79 -26.03 11.37
N GLY A 346 6.66 -26.71 11.19
CA GLY A 346 6.66 -28.14 10.85
C GLY A 346 7.44 -28.35 9.56
N ARG A 347 8.16 -29.46 9.41
CA ARG A 347 8.93 -29.78 8.18
C ARG A 347 8.09 -29.68 6.90
N ARG A 348 6.77 -29.80 7.00
CA ARG A 348 5.81 -29.56 5.92
C ARG A 348 5.68 -28.07 5.56
N ALA A 349 5.59 -27.16 6.53
CA ALA A 349 5.55 -25.72 6.29
C ALA A 349 6.89 -25.19 5.74
N LEU A 350 8.02 -25.66 6.28
CA LEU A 350 9.35 -25.39 5.72
C LEU A 350 9.54 -26.03 4.34
N GLY A 351 9.03 -27.25 4.13
CA GLY A 351 9.05 -27.94 2.84
C GLY A 351 8.18 -27.25 1.79
N HIS A 352 7.05 -26.66 2.19
CA HIS A 352 6.18 -25.87 1.31
C HIS A 352 6.78 -24.49 1.01
N LEU A 353 7.31 -23.77 2.01
CA LEU A 353 8.08 -22.54 1.77
C LEU A 353 9.27 -22.80 0.85
N TYR A 354 9.99 -23.91 1.05
CA TYR A 354 11.04 -24.36 0.15
C TYR A 354 10.50 -24.68 -1.25
N SER A 355 9.35 -25.36 -1.36
CA SER A 355 8.75 -25.67 -2.67
C SER A 355 8.31 -24.42 -3.44
N VAL A 356 7.80 -23.42 -2.73
CA VAL A 356 7.22 -22.19 -3.29
C VAL A 356 8.31 -21.17 -3.59
N LEU A 357 9.35 -21.07 -2.76
CA LEU A 357 10.41 -20.08 -2.89
C LEU A 357 11.67 -20.60 -3.58
N ILE A 358 11.96 -21.91 -3.51
CA ILE A 358 13.29 -22.44 -3.85
C ILE A 358 13.22 -23.58 -4.87
N ALA A 359 12.33 -24.56 -4.72
CA ALA A 359 12.32 -25.77 -5.56
C ALA A 359 12.12 -25.46 -7.06
N GLU A 360 11.36 -24.42 -7.38
CA GLU A 360 11.15 -23.99 -8.76
C GLU A 360 12.28 -23.11 -9.32
N LEU A 361 13.20 -22.67 -8.46
CA LEU A 361 14.39 -21.88 -8.77
C LEU A 361 15.67 -22.75 -8.83
N GLU A 362 15.64 -23.95 -8.25
CA GLU A 362 16.74 -24.94 -8.27
C GLU A 362 17.34 -25.21 -9.67
N PRO A 363 16.57 -25.32 -10.77
CA PRO A 363 17.13 -25.58 -12.10
C PRO A 363 18.04 -24.45 -12.61
N HIS A 364 17.88 -23.24 -12.04
CA HIS A 364 18.59 -22.03 -12.45
C HIS A 364 19.77 -21.69 -11.53
N LEU A 365 19.97 -22.45 -10.45
CA LEU A 365 21.16 -22.33 -9.60
C LEU A 365 22.39 -22.99 -10.27
N PRO A 366 23.62 -22.48 -10.01
CA PRO A 366 24.85 -23.13 -10.46
C PRO A 366 24.93 -24.60 -10.01
N GLN A 367 25.49 -25.50 -10.84
CA GLN A 367 25.56 -26.95 -10.56
C GLN A 367 26.18 -27.31 -9.20
N GLN A 368 27.10 -26.50 -8.67
CA GLN A 368 27.67 -26.69 -7.33
C GLN A 368 26.68 -26.38 -6.20
N GLN A 369 25.76 -25.41 -6.39
CA GLN A 369 24.70 -25.06 -5.43
C GLN A 369 23.45 -25.95 -5.58
N GLN A 370 23.26 -26.61 -6.72
CA GLN A 370 22.20 -27.64 -6.88
C GLN A 370 22.47 -28.90 -6.03
N GLN A 371 23.74 -29.18 -5.71
CA GLN A 371 24.14 -30.36 -4.91
C GLN A 371 24.21 -30.08 -3.41
N GLN A 372 24.34 -28.82 -3.01
CA GLN A 372 24.26 -28.38 -1.62
C GLN A 372 22.86 -27.84 -1.36
N ARG A 373 22.02 -28.54 -0.57
CA ARG A 373 20.73 -27.97 -0.13
C ARG A 373 21.00 -26.54 0.37
N PRO A 374 20.45 -25.49 -0.24
CA PRO A 374 20.77 -24.13 0.13
C PRO A 374 20.44 -23.97 1.62
N SER A 375 21.47 -23.66 2.41
CA SER A 375 21.28 -23.22 3.78
C SER A 375 20.52 -21.90 3.70
N LEU A 376 19.22 -21.93 3.99
CA LEU A 376 18.40 -20.74 4.14
C LEU A 376 19.09 -19.83 5.16
N ILE A 377 19.60 -18.70 4.70
CA ILE A 377 19.69 -17.50 5.53
C ILE A 377 18.40 -16.74 5.19
N ILE A 378 17.41 -16.83 6.08
CA ILE A 378 16.15 -16.05 6.01
C ILE A 378 16.46 -14.62 6.44
#